data_AF-A0A7K3G4X2-F1
#
_entry.id   AF-A0A7K3G4X2-F1
#
_cell.length_a   1.000
_cell.length_b   1.000
_cell.length_c   1.000
_cell.angle_alpha   90.00
_cell.angle_beta   90.00
_cell.angle_gamma   90.00
#
_symmetry.space_group_name_H-M   'P 1'
#
loop_
_entity.id
_entity.type
_entity.pdbx_description
1 polymer ?
#
loop_
_entity_poly.entity_id
_entity_poly.type
_entity_poly.pdbx_seq_one_letter_code
_entity_poly.pdbx_strand_id
1 'polypeptide(L)'
;MKAAPAPPAPPAAKPRKKAKNVAHVWVVAAEIVVTPKVASIADFRESFKTEADQRVDALDVYCRGCRRPYDEVKSDPCAAKIDNTHLIGGDQTTRAKRKAPVPPPSARIVPGGTINRQGLDAYVSGVSRPKS
;
A
#
# COMPACT_ATOMS: atom_id res chain seq x y z
N MET A 1 -31.79 33.48 -47.57
CA MET A 1 -30.62 33.12 -46.74
C MET A 1 -31.08 32.26 -45.57
N LYS A 2 -30.54 31.05 -45.42
CA LYS A 2 -30.42 30.37 -44.11
C LYS A 2 -29.42 29.23 -44.26
N ALA A 3 -28.23 29.42 -43.70
CA ALA A 3 -27.19 28.41 -43.62
C ALA A 3 -27.64 27.30 -42.67
N ALA A 4 -27.34 26.04 -43.01
CA ALA A 4 -27.51 24.92 -42.10
C ALA A 4 -26.59 25.12 -40.87
N PRO A 5 -27.05 24.83 -39.64
CA PRO A 5 -26.21 24.92 -38.46
C PRO A 5 -25.08 23.88 -38.54
N ALA A 6 -23.86 24.32 -38.26
CA ALA A 6 -22.68 23.47 -38.22
C ALA A 6 -22.86 22.34 -37.18
N PRO A 7 -22.28 21.15 -37.42
CA PRO A 7 -22.32 20.06 -36.45
C PRO A 7 -21.62 20.50 -35.15
N PRO A 8 -22.14 20.08 -33.98
CA PRO A 8 -21.53 20.42 -32.70
C PRO A 8 -20.10 19.86 -32.65
N ALA A 9 -19.16 20.69 -32.19
CA ALA A 9 -17.77 20.30 -32.01
C ALA A 9 -17.69 19.06 -31.10
N PRO A 10 -16.76 18.12 -31.39
CA PRO A 10 -16.58 16.95 -30.54
C PRO A 10 -16.24 17.41 -29.12
N PRO A 11 -16.77 16.73 -28.09
CA PRO A 11 -16.52 17.10 -26.70
C PRO A 11 -15.02 17.07 -26.44
N ALA A 12 -14.51 18.16 -25.82
CA ALA A 12 -13.11 18.29 -25.45
C ALA A 12 -12.63 17.03 -24.73
N ALA A 13 -11.55 16.42 -25.24
CA ALA A 13 -10.96 15.22 -24.66
C ALA A 13 -10.65 15.50 -23.18
N LYS A 14 -11.25 14.70 -22.29
CA LYS A 14 -11.00 14.76 -20.84
C LYS A 14 -9.49 14.75 -20.61
N PRO A 15 -8.94 15.57 -19.70
CA PRO A 15 -7.52 15.58 -19.42
C PRO A 15 -7.08 14.15 -19.05
N ARG A 16 -6.15 13.59 -19.83
CA ARG A 16 -5.56 12.28 -19.56
C ARG A 16 -4.99 12.33 -18.13
N LYS A 17 -5.59 11.55 -17.23
CA LYS A 17 -5.10 11.40 -15.85
C LYS A 17 -3.60 11.11 -15.93
N LYS A 18 -2.78 11.90 -15.24
CA LYS A 18 -1.32 11.72 -15.19
C LYS A 18 -1.01 10.24 -14.95
N ALA A 19 -0.20 9.64 -15.83
CA ALA A 19 0.19 8.24 -15.69
C ALA A 19 0.75 8.03 -14.28
N LYS A 20 0.19 7.06 -13.54
CA LYS A 20 0.70 6.74 -12.21
C LYS A 20 2.16 6.35 -12.36
N ASN A 21 3.06 6.96 -11.59
CA ASN A 21 4.47 6.61 -11.60
C ASN A 21 4.65 5.18 -11.07
N VAL A 22 4.76 4.21 -11.98
CA VAL A 22 4.91 2.78 -11.66
C VAL A 22 6.37 2.36 -11.47
N ALA A 23 7.27 3.32 -11.27
CA ALA A 23 8.70 3.08 -11.07
C ALA A 23 8.98 2.33 -9.75
N HIS A 24 10.01 1.49 -9.73
CA HIS A 24 10.51 0.82 -8.53
C HIS A 24 11.20 1.79 -7.56
N VAL A 25 11.31 1.39 -6.29
CA VAL A 25 12.14 2.07 -5.29
C VAL A 25 13.20 1.06 -4.87
N TRP A 26 14.45 1.27 -5.27
CA TRP A 26 15.53 0.32 -5.07
C TRP A 26 16.15 0.47 -3.68
N VAL A 27 16.44 -0.66 -3.05
CA VAL A 27 17.14 -0.77 -1.77
C VAL A 27 18.27 -1.79 -1.96
N VAL A 28 19.43 -1.47 -1.41
CA VAL A 28 20.60 -2.34 -1.42
C VAL A 28 20.73 -2.96 -0.04
N ALA A 29 20.73 -4.29 0.05
CA ALA A 29 21.25 -5.01 1.19
C ALA A 29 22.77 -5.06 1.06
N ALA A 30 23.48 -4.66 2.10
CA ALA A 30 24.92 -4.51 2.07
C ALA A 30 25.54 -4.88 3.40
N GLU A 31 26.81 -5.29 3.35
CA GLU A 31 27.64 -5.52 4.53
C GLU A 31 28.61 -4.35 4.72
N ILE A 32 28.77 -3.95 5.98
CA ILE A 32 29.68 -2.87 6.36
C ILE A 32 30.55 -3.40 7.50
N VAL A 33 31.85 -3.53 7.23
CA VAL A 33 32.83 -3.87 8.26
C VAL A 33 33.03 -2.64 9.15
N VAL A 34 32.75 -2.80 10.44
CA VAL A 34 32.79 -1.72 11.43
C VAL A 34 33.68 -2.09 12.62
N THR A 35 34.17 -1.06 13.31
CA THR A 35 34.90 -1.25 14.57
C THR A 35 33.95 -1.63 15.72
N PRO A 36 34.43 -2.28 16.80
CA PRO A 36 33.58 -2.68 17.93
C PRO A 36 32.79 -1.53 18.56
N LYS A 37 33.35 -0.31 18.55
CA LYS A 37 32.69 0.90 19.05
C LYS A 37 31.46 1.27 18.21
N VAL A 38 31.58 1.21 16.89
CA VAL A 38 30.47 1.50 15.97
C VAL A 38 29.45 0.37 16.01
N ALA A 39 29.87 -0.89 16.11
CA ALA A 39 28.99 -2.04 16.29
C ALA A 39 28.08 -1.88 17.51
N SER A 40 28.65 -1.49 18.67
CA SER A 40 27.87 -1.23 19.88
C SER A 40 26.84 -0.10 19.71
N ILE A 41 27.19 0.97 18.99
CA ILE A 41 26.26 2.08 18.72
C ILE A 41 25.16 1.63 17.76
N ALA A 42 25.52 0.88 16.71
CA ALA A 42 24.59 0.38 15.72
C ALA A 42 23.57 -0.58 16.33
N ASP A 43 24.00 -1.45 17.26
CA ASP A 43 23.10 -2.36 17.99
C ASP A 43 22.14 -1.58 18.91
N PHE A 44 22.65 -0.57 19.64
CA PHE A 44 21.82 0.20 20.56
C PHE A 44 20.86 1.20 19.88
N ARG A 45 21.27 1.82 18.77
CA ARG A 45 20.51 2.87 18.07
C ARG A 45 19.88 2.43 16.75
N GLU A 46 20.11 1.18 16.36
CA GLU A 46 19.69 0.61 15.07
C GLU A 46 20.18 1.43 13.85
N SER A 47 21.17 2.31 14.06
CA SER A 47 21.67 3.25 13.07
C SER A 47 23.07 3.75 13.45
N PHE A 48 23.89 4.04 12.44
CA PHE A 48 25.22 4.59 12.62
C PHE A 48 25.63 5.41 11.40
N LYS A 49 26.70 6.19 11.54
CA LYS A 49 27.32 6.92 10.43
C LYS A 49 28.60 6.20 10.02
N THR A 50 28.76 5.97 8.73
CA THR A 50 30.01 5.48 8.13
C THR A 50 31.01 6.61 7.93
N GLU A 51 32.26 6.27 7.69
CA GLU A 51 33.26 7.24 7.23
C GLU A 51 32.91 7.74 5.82
N ALA A 52 33.34 8.95 5.49
CA ALA A 52 33.19 9.49 4.15
C ALA A 52 33.99 8.62 3.16
N ASP A 53 33.39 8.32 2.00
CA ASP A 53 33.97 7.52 0.91
C ASP A 53 34.29 6.05 1.25
N GLN A 54 33.73 5.50 2.34
CA GLN A 54 33.83 4.07 2.61
C GLN A 54 33.14 3.27 1.49
N ARG A 55 33.89 2.35 0.86
CA ARG A 55 33.34 1.40 -0.09
C ARG A 55 32.51 0.35 0.65
N VAL A 56 31.30 0.11 0.16
CA VAL A 56 30.34 -0.82 0.75
C VAL A 56 29.98 -1.88 -0.28
N ASP A 57 30.10 -3.14 0.11
CA ASP A 57 29.80 -4.26 -0.77
C ASP A 57 28.30 -4.58 -0.76
N ALA A 58 27.69 -4.60 -1.94
CA ALA A 58 26.28 -4.90 -2.13
C ALA A 58 26.08 -6.42 -2.20
N LEU A 59 25.26 -6.96 -1.29
CA LEU A 59 24.84 -8.36 -1.31
C LEU A 59 23.68 -8.58 -2.27
N ASP A 60 22.66 -7.73 -2.18
CA ASP A 60 21.45 -7.85 -2.99
C ASP A 60 20.85 -6.46 -3.27
N VAL A 61 20.21 -6.32 -4.42
CA VAL A 61 19.52 -5.08 -4.83
C VAL A 61 18.09 -5.45 -5.19
N TYR A 62 17.13 -4.97 -4.40
CA TYR A 62 15.74 -5.31 -4.59
C TYR A 62 14.82 -4.10 -4.49
N CYS A 63 13.60 -4.22 -5.03
CA CYS A 63 12.59 -3.18 -4.90
C CYS A 63 11.93 -3.23 -3.51
N ARG A 64 11.89 -2.09 -2.80
CA ARG A 64 11.23 -1.97 -1.49
C ARG A 64 9.74 -2.35 -1.51
N GLY A 65 9.08 -2.11 -2.65
CA GLY A 65 7.66 -2.36 -2.84
C GLY A 65 7.37 -3.83 -3.12
N CYS A 66 7.75 -4.31 -4.31
CA CYS A 66 7.43 -5.68 -4.74
C CYS A 66 8.41 -6.74 -4.25
N ARG A 67 9.51 -6.36 -3.57
CA ARG A 67 10.54 -7.27 -3.02
C ARG A 67 11.24 -8.18 -4.05
N ARG A 68 11.13 -7.85 -5.34
CA ARG A 68 11.82 -8.56 -6.42
C ARG A 68 13.23 -8.01 -6.64
N PRO A 69 14.20 -8.87 -7.01
CA PRO A 69 15.58 -8.45 -7.27
C PRO A 69 15.67 -7.62 -8.55
N TYR A 70 16.69 -6.77 -8.63
CA TYR A 70 16.85 -5.80 -9.71
C TYR A 70 16.92 -6.45 -11.10
N ASP A 71 17.69 -7.52 -11.25
CA ASP A 71 17.93 -8.16 -12.55
C ASP A 71 16.68 -8.74 -13.18
N GLU A 72 15.71 -9.16 -12.36
CA GLU A 72 14.44 -9.70 -12.84
C GLU A 72 13.46 -8.63 -13.32
N VAL A 73 13.47 -7.44 -12.70
CA VAL A 73 12.38 -6.46 -12.84
C VAL A 73 12.82 -5.09 -13.33
N LYS A 74 14.09 -4.91 -13.72
CA LYS A 74 14.62 -3.63 -14.23
C LYS A 74 13.84 -3.07 -15.43
N SER A 75 13.28 -3.95 -16.27
CA SER A 75 12.53 -3.58 -17.48
C SER A 75 11.01 -3.51 -17.24
N ASP A 76 10.55 -4.01 -16.09
CA ASP A 76 9.14 -4.17 -15.78
C ASP A 76 8.63 -3.10 -14.81
N PRO A 77 7.34 -2.75 -14.86
CA PRO A 77 6.74 -1.85 -13.89
C PRO A 77 6.56 -2.51 -12.51
N CYS A 78 6.59 -1.72 -11.44
CA CYS A 78 6.46 -2.22 -10.08
C CYS A 78 5.07 -2.80 -9.81
N ALA A 79 5.00 -4.12 -9.67
CA ALA A 79 3.76 -4.85 -9.35
C ALA A 79 3.02 -4.26 -8.15
N ALA A 80 3.76 -3.82 -7.11
CA ALA A 80 3.15 -3.24 -5.91
C ALA A 80 2.44 -1.91 -6.12
N LYS A 81 2.73 -1.20 -7.21
CA LYS A 81 2.05 0.05 -7.58
C LYS A 81 0.91 -0.17 -8.57
N ILE A 82 0.85 -1.35 -9.17
CA ILE A 82 -0.21 -1.76 -10.11
C ILE A 82 -1.34 -2.41 -9.33
N ASP A 83 -1.02 -3.42 -8.51
CA ASP A 83 -2.01 -4.22 -7.79
C ASP A 83 -1.44 -4.83 -6.49
N ASN A 84 -2.23 -4.79 -5.42
CA ASN A 84 -1.86 -5.30 -4.10
C ASN A 84 -2.05 -6.83 -3.98
N THR A 85 -2.47 -7.50 -5.05
CA THR A 85 -2.70 -8.94 -5.12
C THR A 85 -1.48 -9.77 -4.70
N HIS A 86 -0.26 -9.29 -4.96
CA HIS A 86 0.98 -9.95 -4.49
C HIS A 86 1.14 -10.00 -2.95
N LEU A 87 0.42 -9.15 -2.19
CA LEU A 87 0.38 -9.16 -0.72
C LEU A 87 -0.77 -9.99 -0.16
N ILE A 88 -1.71 -10.38 -1.03
CA ILE A 88 -2.86 -11.18 -0.65
C ILE A 88 -2.41 -12.64 -0.75
N GLY A 89 -2.12 -13.25 0.40
CA GLY A 89 -1.78 -14.67 0.47
C GLY A 89 -2.94 -15.56 0.01
N GLY A 90 -2.98 -15.88 -1.27
CA GLY A 90 -3.99 -16.71 -1.91
C GLY A 90 -5.25 -15.95 -2.36
N ASP A 91 -6.20 -16.68 -2.92
CA ASP A 91 -7.45 -16.09 -3.41
C ASP A 91 -8.38 -15.68 -2.25
N GLN A 92 -8.77 -14.41 -2.18
CA GLN A 92 -9.69 -13.90 -1.17
C GLN A 92 -11.11 -14.44 -1.32
N THR A 93 -11.49 -14.93 -2.50
CA THR A 93 -12.83 -15.47 -2.73
C THR A 93 -13.04 -16.80 -2.02
N THR A 94 -11.96 -17.56 -1.79
CA THR A 94 -11.99 -18.89 -1.16
C THR A 94 -11.64 -18.86 0.33
N ARG A 95 -11.21 -17.71 0.87
CA ARG A 95 -10.84 -17.58 2.28
C ARG A 95 -12.07 -17.70 3.18
N ALA A 96 -12.10 -18.75 4.01
CA ALA A 96 -13.12 -18.92 5.04
C ALA A 96 -13.14 -17.71 5.98
N LYS A 97 -14.19 -16.87 5.87
CA LYS A 97 -14.44 -15.79 6.83
C LYS A 97 -14.77 -16.42 8.18
N ARG A 98 -14.23 -15.84 9.26
CA ARG A 98 -14.55 -16.28 10.62
C ARG A 98 -16.06 -16.22 10.82
N LYS A 99 -16.66 -17.28 11.35
CA LYS A 99 -18.08 -17.31 11.70
C LYS A 99 -18.37 -16.13 12.62
N ALA A 100 -19.34 -15.29 12.26
CA ALA A 100 -19.81 -14.25 13.15
C ALA A 100 -20.40 -14.91 14.42
N PRO A 101 -20.12 -14.39 15.62
CA PRO A 101 -20.77 -14.88 16.82
C PRO A 101 -22.28 -14.75 16.69
N VAL A 102 -23.03 -15.79 17.06
CA VAL A 102 -24.49 -15.76 17.07
C VAL A 102 -24.91 -14.83 18.21
N PRO A 103 -25.69 -13.77 17.93
CA PRO A 103 -26.14 -12.87 18.98
C PRO A 103 -27.10 -13.60 19.94
N PRO A 104 -27.09 -13.26 21.25
CA PRO A 104 -28.03 -13.84 22.20
C PRO A 104 -29.48 -13.49 21.83
N PRO A 105 -30.48 -14.30 22.25
CA PRO A 105 -31.88 -14.18 21.80
C PRO A 105 -32.54 -12.80 22.04
N SER A 106 -32.04 -12.03 23.01
CA SER A 106 -32.53 -10.68 23.33
C SER A 106 -31.79 -9.55 22.60
N ALA A 107 -30.78 -9.86 21.78
CA ALA A 107 -30.01 -8.85 21.06
C ALA A 107 -30.75 -8.43 19.78
N ARG A 108 -31.06 -7.14 19.68
CA ARG A 108 -31.56 -6.54 18.45
C ARG A 108 -30.36 -6.16 17.57
N ILE A 109 -30.17 -6.85 16.45
CA ILE A 109 -29.18 -6.46 15.44
C ILE A 109 -29.67 -5.16 14.81
N VAL A 110 -29.04 -4.04 15.15
CA VAL A 110 -29.28 -2.78 14.46
C VAL A 110 -28.43 -2.80 13.18
N PRO A 111 -29.04 -2.72 11.98
CA PRO A 111 -28.26 -2.63 10.75
C PRO A 111 -27.43 -1.35 10.79
N GLY A 112 -26.11 -1.49 10.78
CA GLY A 112 -25.21 -0.35 10.62
C GLY A 112 -25.49 0.32 9.27
N GLY A 113 -25.56 1.65 9.26
CA GLY A 113 -25.63 2.42 8.02
C GLY A 113 -24.49 2.03 7.07
N THR A 114 -24.73 2.18 5.76
CA THR A 114 -23.76 1.88 4.70
C THR A 114 -22.39 2.47 5.02
N ILE A 115 -21.43 1.61 5.32
CA ILE A 115 -20.04 2.01 5.56
C ILE A 115 -19.49 2.53 4.24
N ASN A 116 -19.37 3.84 4.11
CA ASN A 116 -18.68 4.46 2.99
C ASN A 116 -17.17 4.22 3.17
N ARG A 117 -16.53 3.54 2.21
CA ARG A 117 -15.08 3.21 2.21
C ARG A 117 -14.14 4.44 2.19
N GLN A 118 -14.67 5.65 2.30
CA GLN A 118 -13.95 6.92 2.20
C GLN A 118 -13.72 7.62 3.55
N GLY A 119 -14.06 7.00 4.69
CA GLY A 119 -13.51 7.40 5.99
C GLY A 119 -13.99 8.76 6.54
N LEU A 120 -15.18 9.21 6.17
CA LEU A 120 -15.86 10.35 6.80
C LEU A 120 -17.13 9.79 7.47
N ASP A 121 -17.30 10.05 8.76
CA ASP A 121 -18.46 9.74 9.63
C ASP A 121 -18.52 8.41 10.40
N ALA A 122 -17.40 7.69 10.57
CA ALA A 122 -17.36 6.50 11.44
C ALA A 122 -17.05 6.82 12.92
N TYR A 123 -17.73 7.81 13.52
CA TYR A 123 -17.80 7.93 14.97
C TYR A 123 -19.28 7.98 15.38
N VAL A 124 -19.60 7.22 16.42
CA VAL A 124 -20.90 7.16 17.14
C VAL A 124 -21.96 6.24 16.52
N SER A 125 -21.96 4.97 16.92
CA SER A 125 -23.09 4.44 17.72
C SER A 125 -22.87 2.95 18.02
N GLY A 126 -22.68 2.60 19.28
CA GLY A 126 -22.69 1.20 19.70
C GLY A 126 -22.00 0.89 21.02
N VAL A 127 -22.12 1.75 22.04
CA VAL A 127 -21.81 1.33 23.41
C VAL A 127 -23.09 0.77 24.01
N SER A 128 -23.11 -0.53 24.32
CA SER A 128 -24.19 -1.16 25.05
C SER A 128 -24.16 -0.71 26.52
N ARG A 129 -25.23 -0.08 27.01
CA ARG A 129 -25.43 0.13 28.46
C ARG A 129 -26.45 -0.88 29.00
N PRO A 130 -26.18 -1.55 30.13
CA PRO A 130 -27.19 -2.34 30.84
C PRO A 130 -28.20 -1.41 31.53
N LYS A 131 -29.46 -1.85 31.63
CA LYS A 131 -30.54 -1.13 32.31
C LYS A 131 -30.63 -1.62 33.77
N SER A 132 -30.59 -0.68 34.74
CA SER A 132 -31.08 -0.90 36.10
C SER A 132 -32.59 -1.07 36.11
#